data_AF-A0A9E1N519-F1
#
_entry.id   AF-A0A9E1N519-F1
#
_cell.length_a   1.000
_cell.length_b   1.000
_cell.length_c   1.000
_cell.angle_alpha   90.00
_cell.angle_beta   90.00
_cell.angle_gamma   90.00
#
_symmetry.space_group_name_H-M   'P 1'
#
loop_
_entity.id
_entity.type
_entity.pdbx_description
1 polymer ?
#
loop_
_entity_poly.entity_id
_entity_poly.type
_entity_poly.pdbx_seq_one_letter_code
_entity_poly.pdbx_strand_id
1 'polypeptide(L)'
;MSEKFKNNLIGIAIFVGGLIAINIWRGPPDMSFRNQSLNEMVHSGLNRFHYACQHLWEEQGPDENCTKESIPKMLLSSFDLPGINISGNGNQEDWQATARHDNLMDQIFIIDASGIINKLDPPHK
;
A
#
# COMPACT_ATOMS: atom_id res chain seq x y z
N MET A 1 53.18 -4.07 20.07
CA MET A 1 52.00 -4.00 19.18
C MET A 1 52.46 -3.37 17.87
N SER A 2 52.37 -4.08 16.74
CA SER A 2 52.97 -3.66 15.46
C SER A 2 52.26 -2.43 14.89
N GLU A 3 53.00 -1.45 14.35
CA GLU A 3 52.43 -0.21 13.76
C GLU A 3 51.38 -0.49 12.67
N LYS A 4 51.50 -1.63 11.98
CA LYS A 4 50.51 -2.11 11.00
C LYS A 4 49.13 -2.34 11.62
N PHE A 5 49.07 -2.80 12.87
CA PHE A 5 47.81 -3.02 13.59
C PHE A 5 47.15 -1.69 13.97
N LYS A 6 47.95 -0.69 14.36
CA LYS A 6 47.48 0.66 14.70
C LYS A 6 46.90 1.38 13.48
N ASN A 7 47.57 1.31 12.33
CA ASN A 7 47.12 1.96 11.10
C ASN A 7 45.85 1.30 10.53
N ASN A 8 45.72 -0.03 10.64
CA ASN A 8 44.50 -0.73 10.24
C ASN A 8 43.30 -0.36 11.14
N LEU A 9 43.50 -0.21 12.45
CA LEU A 9 42.42 0.20 13.37
C LEU A 9 41.91 1.61 13.07
N ILE A 10 42.82 2.54 12.76
CA ILE A 10 42.48 3.92 12.41
C ILE A 10 41.71 3.97 11.09
N GLY A 11 42.12 3.19 10.09
CA GLY A 11 41.40 3.08 8.82
C GLY A 11 39.96 2.58 8.99
N ILE A 12 39.75 1.56 9.83
CA ILE A 12 38.42 1.03 10.13
C ILE A 12 37.56 2.08 10.86
N ALA A 13 38.12 2.80 11.84
CA ALA A 13 37.39 3.82 12.57
C ALA A 13 36.91 4.98 11.67
N ILE A 14 37.74 5.44 10.73
CA ILE A 14 37.38 6.49 9.77
C ILE A 14 36.31 6.01 8.80
N PHE A 15 36.41 4.76 8.32
CA PHE A 15 35.44 4.21 7.37
C PHE A 15 34.06 4.02 8.01
N VAL A 16 34.02 3.47 9.22
CA VAL A 16 32.76 3.30 9.98
C VAL A 16 32.17 4.66 10.36
N GLY A 17 32.99 5.61 10.81
CA GLY A 17 32.54 6.97 11.15
C GLY A 17 31.96 7.73 9.95
N GLY A 18 32.60 7.62 8.77
CA GLY A 18 32.12 8.23 7.54
C GLY A 18 30.79 7.64 7.06
N LEU A 19 30.62 6.32 7.14
CA LEU A 19 29.37 5.65 6.76
C LEU A 19 28.19 6.02 7.67
N ILE A 20 28.43 6.14 8.98
CA ILE A 20 27.39 6.57 9.95
C ILE A 20 26.99 8.04 9.71
N ALA A 21 27.97 8.92 9.44
CA ALA A 21 27.71 10.32 9.16
C ALA A 21 26.87 10.53 7.88
N ILE A 22 27.11 9.76 6.82
CA ILE A 22 26.33 9.84 5.57
C ILE A 22 24.87 9.44 5.80
N ASN A 23 24.60 8.44 6.64
CA ASN A 23 23.23 8.01 6.94
C ASN A 23 22.48 8.97 7.86
N ILE A 24 23.17 9.69 8.76
CA ILE A 24 22.55 10.73 9.61
C ILE A 24 22.34 12.03 8.84
N TRP A 25 23.25 12.39 7.92
CA TRP A 25 23.17 13.64 7.14
C TRP A 25 22.05 13.63 6.09
N ARG A 26 21.60 12.45 5.65
CA ARG A 26 20.47 12.31 4.72
C ARG A 26 19.10 12.64 5.31
N GLY A 27 19.05 13.06 6.58
CA GLY A 27 17.81 13.42 7.26
C GLY A 27 16.90 12.20 7.46
N PRO A 28 15.78 12.37 8.18
CA PRO A 28 14.74 11.35 8.19
C PRO A 28 14.31 11.05 6.74
N PRO A 29 14.00 9.79 6.40
CA PRO A 29 13.47 9.46 5.09
C PRO A 29 12.26 10.35 4.84
N ASP A 30 12.18 10.91 3.63
CA ASP A 30 11.09 11.81 3.27
C ASP A 30 9.77 11.04 3.36
N MET A 31 9.05 11.34 4.45
CA MET A 31 7.80 10.66 4.80
C MET A 31 6.72 10.96 3.76
N SER A 32 6.87 12.03 2.96
CA SER A 32 5.92 12.35 1.89
C SER A 32 5.97 11.32 0.76
N PHE A 33 7.16 10.93 0.30
CA PHE A 33 7.32 9.88 -0.72
C PHE A 33 6.83 8.53 -0.23
N ARG A 34 7.08 8.20 1.05
CA ARG A 34 6.55 6.97 1.64
C ARG A 34 5.03 7.00 1.68
N ASN A 35 4.40 8.09 2.13
CA ASN A 35 2.94 8.15 2.18
C ASN A 35 2.31 8.13 0.78
N GLN A 36 2.94 8.77 -0.20
CA GLN A 36 2.51 8.72 -1.58
C GLN A 36 2.56 7.29 -2.14
N SER A 37 3.66 6.56 -1.96
CA SER A 37 3.77 5.20 -2.47
C SER A 37 2.77 4.24 -1.81
N LEU A 38 2.49 4.43 -0.53
CA LEU A 38 1.44 3.69 0.18
C LEU A 38 0.04 4.02 -0.36
N ASN A 39 -0.25 5.29 -0.65
CA ASN A 39 -1.51 5.68 -1.30
C ASN A 39 -1.64 5.04 -2.69
N GLU A 40 -0.59 5.08 -3.50
CA GLU A 40 -0.58 4.43 -4.83
C GLU A 40 -0.83 2.92 -4.72
N MET A 41 -0.29 2.27 -3.70
CA MET A 41 -0.52 0.85 -3.43
C MET A 41 -2.00 0.57 -3.10
N VAL A 42 -2.63 1.41 -2.28
CA VAL A 42 -4.07 1.31 -1.96
C VAL A 42 -4.93 1.51 -3.20
N HIS A 43 -4.63 2.54 -3.99
CA HIS A 43 -5.34 2.81 -5.26
C HIS A 43 -5.22 1.63 -6.23
N SER A 44 -4.02 1.06 -6.38
CA SER A 44 -3.78 -0.11 -7.22
C SER A 44 -4.56 -1.34 -6.73
N GLY A 45 -4.61 -1.57 -5.41
CA GLY A 45 -5.40 -2.64 -4.80
C GLY A 45 -6.90 -2.49 -5.08
N LEU A 46 -7.44 -1.28 -4.89
CA LEU A 46 -8.86 -0.99 -5.18
C LEU A 46 -9.21 -1.20 -6.66
N ASN A 47 -8.39 -0.71 -7.57
CA ASN A 47 -8.62 -0.89 -9.01
C ASN A 47 -8.61 -2.37 -9.42
N ARG A 48 -7.71 -3.17 -8.86
CA ARG A 48 -7.66 -4.62 -9.13
C ARG A 48 -8.87 -5.34 -8.55
N PHE A 49 -9.33 -4.93 -7.38
CA PHE A 49 -10.55 -5.48 -6.77
C PHE A 49 -11.79 -5.14 -7.60
N HIS A 50 -11.93 -3.89 -8.04
CA HIS A 50 -12.98 -3.46 -8.95
C HIS A 50 -12.96 -4.22 -10.28
N TYR A 51 -11.78 -4.39 -10.89
CA TYR A 51 -11.63 -5.19 -12.10
C TYR A 51 -12.06 -6.65 -11.92
N ALA A 52 -11.72 -7.25 -10.77
CA ALA A 52 -12.14 -8.62 -10.46
C ALA A 52 -13.67 -8.72 -10.24
N CYS A 53 -14.32 -7.69 -9.70
CA CYS A 53 -15.78 -7.59 -9.64
C CYS A 53 -16.41 -7.44 -11.02
N GLN A 54 -15.82 -6.63 -11.90
CA GLN A 54 -16.28 -6.49 -13.27
C GLN A 54 -16.28 -7.85 -14.00
N HIS A 55 -15.19 -8.61 -13.90
CA HIS A 55 -15.13 -9.97 -14.44
C HIS A 55 -16.20 -10.89 -13.88
N LEU A 56 -16.44 -10.82 -12.57
CA LEU A 56 -17.47 -11.63 -11.92
C LEU A 56 -18.87 -11.29 -12.45
N TRP A 57 -19.19 -10.01 -12.65
CA TRP A 57 -20.47 -9.61 -13.23
C TRP A 57 -20.60 -9.94 -14.71
N GLU A 58 -19.50 -9.91 -15.47
CA GLU A 58 -19.48 -10.37 -16.86
C GLU A 58 -19.77 -11.88 -16.98
N GLU A 59 -19.29 -12.69 -16.03
CA GLU A 59 -19.48 -14.14 -16.03
C GLU A 59 -20.80 -14.61 -15.40
N GLN A 60 -21.19 -14.02 -14.27
CA GLN A 60 -22.33 -14.48 -13.44
C GLN A 60 -23.58 -13.59 -13.58
N GLY A 61 -23.41 -12.36 -14.05
CA GLY A 61 -24.47 -11.38 -14.22
C GLY A 61 -24.36 -10.19 -13.25
N PRO A 62 -25.04 -9.07 -13.57
CA PRO A 62 -24.93 -7.80 -12.85
C PRO A 62 -25.48 -7.84 -11.42
N ASP A 63 -26.40 -8.77 -11.14
CA ASP A 63 -27.09 -8.91 -9.86
C ASP A 63 -26.23 -9.63 -8.80
N GLU A 64 -25.12 -10.25 -9.20
CA GLU A 64 -24.28 -11.02 -8.29
C GLU A 64 -23.55 -10.09 -7.33
N ASN A 65 -23.46 -10.48 -6.07
CA ASN A 65 -22.82 -9.66 -5.06
C ASN A 65 -21.29 -9.84 -5.10
N CYS A 66 -20.56 -8.77 -5.40
CA CYS A 66 -19.11 -8.81 -5.38
C CYS A 66 -18.56 -8.51 -3.98
N THR A 67 -18.01 -9.56 -3.36
CA THR A 67 -17.36 -9.54 -2.05
C THR A 67 -15.97 -10.18 -2.17
N LYS A 68 -15.12 -9.99 -1.17
CA LYS A 68 -13.78 -10.60 -1.17
C LYS A 68 -13.85 -12.13 -1.29
N GLU A 69 -14.92 -12.73 -0.77
CA GLU A 69 -15.18 -14.16 -0.76
C GLU A 69 -15.74 -14.68 -2.10
N SER A 70 -16.48 -13.86 -2.86
CA SER A 70 -17.02 -14.28 -4.16
C SER A 70 -15.99 -14.21 -5.28
N ILE A 71 -14.90 -13.45 -5.08
CA ILE A 71 -13.79 -13.39 -6.04
C ILE A 71 -12.94 -14.67 -5.98
N PRO A 72 -12.57 -15.25 -7.13
CA PRO A 72 -11.68 -16.40 -7.18
C PRO A 72 -10.38 -16.20 -6.39
N LYS A 73 -9.95 -17.23 -5.64
CA LYS A 73 -8.70 -17.22 -4.85
C LYS A 73 -7.45 -16.85 -5.67
N MET A 74 -7.47 -17.08 -6.97
CA MET A 74 -6.38 -16.71 -7.87
C MET A 74 -6.26 -15.19 -8.04
N LEU A 75 -7.37 -14.45 -8.00
CA LEU A 75 -7.40 -12.99 -8.10
C LEU A 75 -7.21 -12.31 -6.74
N LEU A 76 -7.52 -13.00 -5.64
CA LEU A 76 -7.31 -12.51 -4.27
C LEU A 76 -5.88 -12.02 -4.01
N SER A 77 -4.86 -12.77 -4.46
CA SER A 77 -3.45 -12.37 -4.28
C SER A 77 -3.07 -11.09 -5.04
N SER A 78 -3.88 -10.67 -6.02
CA SER A 78 -3.60 -9.48 -6.82
C SER A 78 -3.94 -8.17 -6.09
N PHE A 79 -4.89 -8.20 -5.16
CA PHE A 79 -5.35 -7.04 -4.40
C PHE A 79 -5.18 -7.18 -2.88
N ASP A 80 -4.96 -8.39 -2.36
CA ASP A 80 -4.60 -8.66 -0.95
C ASP A 80 -3.11 -8.35 -0.71
N LEU A 81 -2.79 -7.06 -0.79
CA LEU A 81 -1.44 -6.54 -0.64
C LEU A 81 -1.08 -6.37 0.86
N PRO A 82 0.21 -6.54 1.23
CA PRO A 82 0.63 -6.48 2.63
C PRO A 82 0.34 -5.10 3.23
N GLY A 83 -0.34 -5.11 4.38
CA GLY A 83 -0.70 -3.89 5.10
C GLY A 83 -1.86 -3.11 4.47
N ILE A 84 -2.53 -3.65 3.45
CA ILE A 84 -3.75 -3.07 2.87
C ILE A 84 -4.93 -3.94 3.26
N ASN A 85 -5.91 -3.33 3.90
CA ASN A 85 -7.20 -3.96 4.17
C ASN A 85 -8.22 -3.43 3.16
N ILE A 86 -8.75 -4.33 2.31
CA ILE A 86 -9.79 -4.04 1.31
C ILE A 86 -11.06 -4.78 1.70
N SER A 87 -12.18 -4.08 1.68
CA SER A 87 -13.52 -4.66 1.87
C SER A 87 -14.50 -4.01 0.91
N GLY A 88 -15.34 -4.79 0.25
CA GLY A 88 -16.42 -4.25 -0.58
C GLY A 88 -17.58 -5.21 -0.67
N ASN A 89 -18.72 -4.65 -1.05
CA ASN A 89 -20.01 -5.32 -1.08
C ASN A 89 -20.95 -4.56 -2.02
N GLY A 90 -21.86 -5.29 -2.64
CA GLY A 90 -22.88 -4.79 -3.57
C GLY A 90 -22.80 -5.45 -4.95
N ASN A 91 -23.78 -5.14 -5.78
CA ASN A 91 -23.92 -5.61 -7.16
C ASN A 91 -23.42 -4.53 -8.15
N GLN A 92 -23.50 -4.76 -9.45
CA GLN A 92 -22.92 -3.83 -10.43
C GLN A 92 -23.45 -2.38 -10.32
N GLU A 93 -24.65 -2.16 -9.78
CA GLU A 93 -25.25 -0.83 -9.67
C GLU A 93 -24.91 -0.11 -8.36
N ASP A 94 -24.78 -0.84 -7.25
CA ASP A 94 -24.61 -0.27 -5.91
C ASP A 94 -23.28 -0.63 -5.22
N TRP A 95 -22.42 -1.39 -5.90
CA TRP A 95 -21.16 -1.86 -5.33
C TRP A 95 -20.23 -0.71 -4.97
N GLN A 96 -19.67 -0.85 -3.78
CA GLN A 96 -18.62 0.01 -3.27
C GLN A 96 -17.59 -0.84 -2.52
N ALA A 97 -16.34 -0.42 -2.62
CA ALA A 97 -15.26 -0.97 -1.83
C ALA A 97 -14.45 0.11 -1.16
N THR A 98 -14.03 -0.17 0.06
CA THR A 98 -13.14 0.66 0.84
C THR A 98 -11.81 -0.04 1.01
N ALA A 99 -10.73 0.74 1.00
CA ALA A 99 -9.41 0.26 1.33
C ALA A 99 -8.67 1.25 2.22
N ARG A 100 -7.81 0.70 3.07
CA ARG A 100 -6.95 1.45 3.98
C ARG A 100 -5.61 0.75 4.11
N HIS A 101 -4.54 1.53 4.22
CA HIS A 101 -3.22 1.01 4.57
C HIS A 101 -2.98 1.14 6.10
N ASP A 102 -2.39 0.14 6.74
CA ASP A 102 -2.17 0.11 8.21
C ASP A 102 -1.31 1.28 8.71
N ASN A 103 -0.30 1.70 7.93
CA ASN A 103 0.51 2.89 8.20
C ASN A 103 -0.18 4.23 7.91
N LEU A 104 -1.37 4.24 7.28
CA LEU A 104 -2.13 5.42 6.89
C LEU A 104 -3.56 5.33 7.45
N MET A 105 -3.67 5.10 8.77
CA MET A 105 -4.96 4.77 9.39
C MET A 105 -6.02 5.87 9.27
N ASP A 106 -5.61 7.10 9.02
CA ASP A 106 -6.43 8.29 8.82
C ASP A 106 -6.89 8.48 7.36
N GLN A 107 -6.37 7.68 6.43
CA GLN A 107 -6.70 7.76 5.00
C GLN A 107 -7.49 6.54 4.57
N ILE A 108 -8.79 6.72 4.36
CA ILE A 108 -9.67 5.72 3.79
C ILE A 108 -9.90 6.09 2.33
N PHE A 109 -9.74 5.13 1.44
CA PHE A 109 -10.09 5.29 0.04
C PHE A 109 -11.33 4.47 -0.24
N ILE A 110 -12.24 5.03 -1.02
CA ILE A 110 -13.46 4.37 -1.48
C ILE A 110 -13.46 4.37 -3.01
N ILE A 111 -13.84 3.24 -3.59
CA ILE A 111 -14.11 3.09 -5.02
C ILE A 111 -15.55 2.63 -5.17
N ASP A 112 -16.24 3.18 -6.15
CA ASP A 112 -17.59 2.76 -6.52
C ASP A 112 -17.57 1.88 -7.79
N ALA A 113 -18.73 1.38 -8.20
CA ALA A 113 -18.88 0.59 -9.42
C ALA A 113 -18.43 1.34 -10.69
N SER A 114 -18.38 2.68 -10.69
CA SER A 114 -17.88 3.48 -11.82
C SER A 114 -16.35 3.46 -11.94
N GLY A 115 -15.65 2.98 -10.90
CA GLY A 115 -14.18 2.96 -10.84
C GLY A 115 -13.57 4.27 -10.36
N ILE A 116 -14.37 5.23 -9.89
CA ILE A 116 -13.87 6.49 -9.35
C ILE A 116 -13.39 6.25 -7.91
N ILE A 117 -12.10 6.51 -7.66
CA ILE A 117 -11.52 6.43 -6.32
C ILE A 117 -11.56 7.81 -5.65
N ASN A 118 -12.24 7.89 -4.51
CA ASN A 118 -12.29 9.06 -3.67
C ASN A 118 -11.59 8.80 -2.34
N LYS A 119 -10.96 9.84 -1.79
CA LYS A 119 -10.47 9.81 -0.42
C LYS A 119 -11.58 10.27 0.51
N LEU A 120 -11.92 9.44 1.50
CA LEU A 120 -12.77 9.81 2.63
C LEU A 120 -11.90 10.53 3.64
N ASP A 121 -12.00 11.86 3.66
CA ASP A 121 -11.44 12.62 4.78
C ASP A 121 -12.28 12.33 6.03
N PRO A 122 -11.65 12.04 7.19
CA PRO A 122 -12.37 11.84 8.43
C PRO A 122 -13.16 13.13 8.75
N PRO A 123 -14.38 13.02 9.31
CA PRO A 123 -15.15 14.20 9.69
C PRO A 123 -14.31 15.03 10.64
N HIS A 124 -13.97 16.26 10.22
CA HIS A 124 -13.32 17.24 11.07
C HIS A 124 -14.11 17.36 12.37
N LYS A 125 -13.48 16.98 13.49
CA LYS A 125 -13.97 17.26 14.84
C LYS A 125 -13.70 18.70 15.22
#